data_AF-A0A832K3N9-F1
#
_entry.id   AF-A0A832K3N9-F1
#
_cell.length_a   1.000
_cell.length_b   1.000
_cell.length_c   1.000
_cell.angle_alpha   90.00
_cell.angle_beta   90.00
_cell.angle_gamma   90.00
#
_symmetry.space_group_name_H-M   'P 1'
#
loop_
_entity.id
_entity.type
_entity.pdbx_description
1 polymer ?
#
loop_
_entity_poly.entity_id
_entity_poly.type
_entity_poly.pdbx_seq_one_letter_code
_entity_poly.pdbx_strand_id
1 'polypeptide(L)' 'MSGAKKYTTGISGLDRLIGEITAPYTILVAGHPGAGKTTMATTICYANALQGKKCLYLTFYEDKEKYYRFMKRLG' A
#
# COMPACT_ATOMS: atom_id res chain seq x y z
N MET A 1 11.34 10.11 -23.10
CA MET A 1 11.74 9.38 -21.88
C MET A 1 10.61 9.52 -20.87
N SER A 2 9.85 8.46 -20.55
CA SER A 2 8.79 8.60 -19.55
C SER A 2 9.45 8.78 -18.19
N GLY A 3 9.14 9.86 -17.48
CA GLY A 3 9.69 10.12 -16.14
C GLY A 3 9.48 8.94 -15.19
N ALA A 4 10.36 8.82 -14.20
CA ALA A 4 10.27 7.74 -13.22
C ALA A 4 8.91 7.78 -12.50
N LYS A 5 8.23 6.63 -12.42
CA LYS A 5 6.93 6.53 -11.74
C LYS A 5 7.16 6.66 -10.24
N LYS A 6 6.47 7.61 -9.62
CA LYS A 6 6.51 7.83 -8.17
C LYS A 6 5.25 7.29 -7.50
N TYR A 7 5.42 6.75 -6.29
CA TYR A 7 4.35 6.17 -5.49
C TYR A 7 4.38 6.77 -4.08
N THR A 8 3.19 7.05 -3.54
CA THR A 8 3.01 7.51 -2.14
C THR A 8 2.75 6.32 -1.25
N THR A 9 3.04 6.44 0.05
CA THR A 9 2.58 5.44 1.03
C THR A 9 1.10 5.58 1.38
N GLY A 10 0.48 6.72 1.07
CA GLY A 10 -0.86 7.10 1.51
C GLY A 10 -0.93 7.53 2.97
N ILE A 11 0.20 7.55 3.67
CA ILE A 11 0.31 7.92 5.09
C ILE A 11 1.14 9.20 5.15
N SER A 12 0.49 10.35 5.35
CA SER A 12 1.12 11.68 5.28
C SER A 12 2.37 11.81 6.16
N GLY A 13 2.32 11.27 7.38
CA GLY A 13 3.46 11.27 8.29
C GLY A 13 4.65 10.48 7.76
N LEU A 14 4.40 9.35 7.11
CA LEU A 14 5.45 8.51 6.56
C LEU A 14 6.02 9.10 5.26
N ASP A 15 5.16 9.61 4.37
CA ASP A 15 5.60 10.29 3.14
C ASP A 15 6.48 11.50 3.45
N ARG A 16 6.21 12.23 4.55
CA ARG A 16 7.08 13.32 5.00
C ARG A 16 8.45 12.83 5.47
N LEU A 17 8.52 11.63 6.05
CA LEU A 17 9.75 11.06 6.59
C LEU A 17 10.62 10.41 5.51
N ILE A 18 10.01 9.67 4.58
CA ILE A 18 10.75 8.86 3.59
C ILE A 18 10.62 9.38 2.15
N GLY A 19 9.75 10.35 1.90
CA GLY A 19 9.44 10.87 0.56
C GLY A 19 8.56 9.93 -0.28
N GLU A 20 8.47 10.25 -1.57
CA GLU A 20 7.81 9.38 -2.55
C GLU A 20 8.76 8.27 -3.01
N ILE A 21 8.19 7.11 -3.26
CA ILE A 21 8.95 5.94 -3.69
C ILE A 21 9.06 5.93 -5.21
N THR A 22 10.29 5.99 -5.73
CA THR A 22 10.56 6.13 -7.17
C THR A 22 10.89 4.77 -7.78
N ALA A 23 10.07 4.30 -8.73
CA ALA A 23 10.24 3.00 -9.38
C ALA A 23 11.46 2.95 -10.31
N PRO A 24 12.12 1.78 -10.43
CA PRO A 24 11.80 0.50 -9.78
C PRO A 24 12.34 0.39 -8.34
N TYR A 25 11.56 -0.19 -7.43
CA TYR A 25 11.97 -0.43 -6.03
C TYR A 25 11.28 -1.67 -5.46
N THR A 26 11.79 -2.20 -4.34
CA THR A 26 11.12 -3.23 -3.53
C THR A 26 11.19 -2.82 -2.07
N ILE A 27 10.06 -2.91 -1.35
CA ILE A 27 9.95 -2.56 0.08
C ILE A 27 9.53 -3.81 0.85
N LEU A 28 10.23 -4.10 1.94
CA LEU A 28 9.84 -5.10 2.93
C LEU A 28 9.14 -4.40 4.11
N VAL A 29 7.90 -4.79 4.38
CA VAL A 29 7.17 -4.37 5.58
C VAL A 29 7.15 -5.56 6.56
N ALA A 30 7.94 -5.47 7.63
CA ALA A 30 8.12 -6.54 8.62
C ALA A 30 7.68 -6.11 10.03
N GLY A 31 7.22 -7.07 10.83
CA GLY A 31 6.76 -6.82 12.20
C GLY A 31 5.87 -7.95 12.75
N HIS A 32 5.61 -7.92 14.05
CA HIS A 32 4.80 -8.92 14.77
C HIS A 32 3.35 -9.02 14.25
N PRO A 33 2.63 -10.13 14.49
CA PRO A 33 1.18 -10.21 14.23
C PRO A 33 0.44 -9.02 14.87
N GLY A 34 -0.54 -8.45 14.15
CA GLY A 34 -1.27 -7.27 14.63
C GLY A 34 -0.56 -5.92 14.43
N ALA A 35 0.71 -5.89 13.99
CA ALA A 35 1.45 -4.62 13.78
C ALA A 35 0.98 -3.77 12.57
N GLY A 36 -0.15 -4.11 11.94
CA GLY A 36 -0.72 -3.30 10.84
C GLY A 36 -0.10 -3.52 9.44
N LYS A 37 0.68 -4.58 9.22
CA LYS A 37 1.33 -4.85 7.92
C LYS A 37 0.35 -4.93 6.75
N THR A 38 -0.73 -5.71 6.89
CA THR A 38 -1.79 -5.84 5.88
C THR A 38 -2.44 -4.50 5.60
N THR A 39 -2.81 -3.77 6.66
CA THR A 39 -3.36 -2.42 6.57
C THR A 39 -2.44 -1.49 5.79
N MET A 40 -1.15 -1.44 6.12
CA MET A 40 -0.18 -0.60 5.44
C MET A 40 -0.05 -0.97 3.96
N ALA A 41 0.08 -2.25 3.62
CA ALA A 41 0.16 -2.70 2.23
C ALA A 41 -1.11 -2.33 1.43
N THR A 42 -2.29 -2.48 2.03
CA THR A 42 -3.55 -2.07 1.41
C THR A 42 -3.63 -0.55 1.24
N THR A 43 -3.28 0.24 2.26
CA THR A 43 -3.29 1.71 2.18
C THR A 43 -2.39 2.22 1.06
N ILE A 44 -1.18 1.66 0.91
CA ILE A 44 -0.27 2.01 -0.18
C ILE A 44 -0.91 1.69 -1.54
N CYS A 45 -1.47 0.49 -1.68
CA CYS A 45 -2.13 0.04 -2.90
C CYS A 45 -3.32 0.95 -3.26
N TYR A 46 -4.20 1.21 -2.30
CA TYR A 46 -5.41 2.02 -2.48
C TYR A 46 -5.10 3.48 -2.78
N ALA A 47 -4.19 4.12 -2.04
CA ALA A 47 -3.81 5.52 -2.25
C ALA A 47 -3.25 5.76 -3.66
N ASN A 48 -2.47 4.81 -4.18
CA ASN A 48 -1.95 4.90 -5.55
C ASN A 48 -3.01 4.57 -6.60
N ALA A 49 -3.93 3.64 -6.31
CA ALA A 49 -5.07 3.36 -7.18
C ALA A 49 -6.00 4.58 -7.33
N LEU A 50 -6.24 5.34 -6.25
CA LEU A 50 -7.00 6.59 -6.30
C LEU A 50 -6.33 7.67 -7.17
N GLN A 51 -5.02 7.61 -7.35
CA GLN A 51 -4.26 8.47 -8.26
C GLN A 51 -4.23 7.93 -9.71
N GLY A 52 -5.05 6.92 -10.03
CA GLY A 52 -5.13 6.33 -11.38
C GLY A 52 -4.01 5.35 -11.71
N LYS A 53 -3.17 4.93 -10.74
CA LYS A 53 -2.12 3.93 -10.98
C LYS A 53 -2.72 2.53 -10.96
N LYS A 54 -2.22 1.65 -11.85
CA LYS A 54 -2.59 0.24 -11.83
C LYS A 54 -1.93 -0.44 -10.63
N CYS A 55 -2.73 -1.09 -9.80
CA CYS A 55 -2.27 -1.77 -8.59
C CYS A 55 -2.81 -3.21 -8.54
N LEU A 56 -2.01 -4.12 -7.99
CA LEU A 56 -2.37 -5.52 -7.76
C LEU A 56 -2.05 -5.85 -6.30
N TYR A 57 -3.04 -6.34 -5.57
CA TYR A 57 -2.88 -6.86 -4.21
C TYR A 57 -2.96 -8.38 -4.25
N LEU A 58 -1.89 -9.05 -3.83
CA LEU A 58 -1.80 -10.52 -3.74
C LEU A 58 -1.77 -10.93 -2.27
N THR A 59 -2.62 -11.89 -1.90
CA THR A 59 -2.69 -12.44 -0.54
C THR A 59 -2.69 -13.97 -0.62
N PHE A 60 -2.03 -14.61 0.35
CA PHE A 60 -1.93 -16.06 0.46
C PHE A 60 -2.78 -16.64 1.60
N TYR A 61 -3.26 -15.80 2.53
CA TYR A 61 -3.86 -16.24 3.79
C TYR A 61 -5.31 -15.79 3.99
N GLU A 62 -5.75 -14.73 3.30
CA GLU A 62 -7.09 -14.16 3.50
C GLU A 62 -7.96 -14.38 2.28
N ASP A 63 -9.22 -14.77 2.51
CA ASP A 63 -10.21 -14.81 1.45
C ASP A 63 -10.62 -13.38 1.03
N LYS A 64 -11.08 -13.26 -0.22
CA LYS A 64 -11.44 -11.99 -0.83
C LYS A 64 -12.50 -11.25 -0.01
N GLU A 65 -13.57 -11.92 0.42
CA GLU A 65 -14.71 -11.28 1.08
C GLU A 65 -14.33 -10.73 2.45
N LYS A 66 -13.59 -11.50 3.23
CA LYS A 66 -13.06 -11.12 4.53
C LYS A 66 -12.09 -9.95 4.40
N TYR A 67 -11.17 -10.00 3.42
CA TYR A 67 -10.28 -8.88 3.14
C TYR A 67 -11.07 -7.59 2.87
N TYR A 68 -12.03 -7.61 1.94
CA TYR A 68 -12.85 -6.43 1.65
C TYR A 68 -13.65 -5.95 2.87
N ARG A 69 -14.18 -6.86 3.68
CA ARG A 69 -14.92 -6.52 4.89
C ARG A 69 -14.06 -5.74 5.88
N PHE A 70 -12.80 -6.14 6.08
CA PHE A 70 -11.88 -5.43 6.96
C PHE A 70 -11.45 -4.09 6.37
N MET A 71 -11.09 -4.07 5.09
CA MET A 71 -10.56 -2.87 4.46
C MET A 71 -11.61 -1.76 4.33
N LYS A 72 -12.88 -2.11 4.07
CA LYS A 72 -14.00 -1.13 4.10
C LYS A 72 -14.16 -0.40 5.44
N ARG A 73 -13.63 -0.92 6.54
CA ARG A 73 -13.68 -0.24 7.86
C ARG A 73 -12.63 0.85 8.00
N LEU A 74 -11.63 0.86 7.12
CA LEU A 74 -10.53 1.83 7.13
C LEU A 74 -10.80 3.06 6.26
N GLY A 75 -11.94 3.08 5.55
CA GLY A 75 -12.28 4.04 4.50
C GLY A 75 -12.18 3.43 3.12
#